data_AF-A0A842LGQ9-F1
#
_entry.id   AF-A0A842LGQ9-F1
#
_cell.length_a   1.000
_cell.length_b   1.000
_cell.length_c   1.000
_cell.angle_alpha   90.00
_cell.angle_beta   90.00
_cell.angle_gamma   90.00
#
_symmetry.space_group_name_H-M   'P 1'
#
loop_
_entity.id
_entity.type
_entity.pdbx_description
1 polymer ?
#
loop_
_entity_poly.entity_id
_entity_poly.type
_entity_poly.pdbx_seq_one_letter_code
_entity_poly.pdbx_strand_id
1 'polypeptide(L)'
;MSKKRTQVYLDPEVHRRLKERAKEEGISLAELIRRMAKDYLRKEASPKDFLAIVGLGQSGKTDVSEKHDDYLAQVLSDENLR
;
A
#
# COMPACT_ATOMS: atom_id res chain seq x y z
N MET A 1 -11.86 -13.15 -10.89
CA MET A 1 -12.76 -12.07 -11.36
C MET A 1 -12.72 -11.99 -12.88
N SER A 2 -13.87 -11.81 -13.53
CA SER A 2 -13.96 -11.64 -14.98
C SER A 2 -13.40 -10.27 -15.41
N LYS A 3 -12.68 -10.22 -16.54
CA LYS A 3 -12.20 -8.97 -17.14
C LYS A 3 -13.25 -8.44 -18.12
N LYS A 4 -13.50 -7.13 -18.13
CA LYS A 4 -14.33 -6.46 -19.13
C LYS A 4 -13.44 -5.81 -20.19
N ARG A 5 -13.77 -5.97 -21.47
CA ARG A 5 -13.05 -5.32 -22.58
C ARG A 5 -13.39 -3.82 -22.59
N THR A 6 -12.36 -2.99 -22.60
CA THR A 6 -12.47 -1.53 -22.72
C THR A 6 -11.50 -1.07 -23.81
N GLN A 7 -11.98 -0.25 -24.75
CA GLN A 7 -11.16 0.38 -25.78
C GLN A 7 -10.96 1.84 -25.41
N VAL A 8 -9.70 2.29 -25.43
CA VAL A 8 -9.31 3.66 -25.09
C VAL A 8 -8.32 4.13 -26.14
N TYR A 9 -8.54 5.32 -26.68
CA TYR A 9 -7.56 5.97 -27.56
C TYR A 9 -6.57 6.73 -26.69
N LEU A 10 -5.27 6.55 -26.95
CA LEU A 10 -4.19 7.25 -26.29
C LEU A 10 -3.47 8.09 -27.32
N ASP A 11 -2.94 9.23 -26.87
CA ASP A 11 -1.95 9.95 -27.64
C ASP A 11 -0.77 9.01 -27.99
N PRO A 12 -0.25 9.03 -29.23
CA PRO A 12 0.80 8.11 -29.67
C PRO A 12 2.06 8.15 -28.79
N GLU A 13 2.45 9.34 -28.32
CA GLU A 13 3.63 9.52 -27.49
C GLU A 13 3.39 8.95 -26.08
N VAL A 14 2.20 9.17 -25.52
CA VAL A 14 1.80 8.56 -24.25
C VAL A 14 1.82 7.03 -24.34
N HIS A 15 1.25 6.47 -25.41
CA HIS A 15 1.25 5.03 -25.63
C HIS A 15 2.67 4.46 -25.76
N ARG A 16 3.57 5.15 -26.46
CA ARG A 16 4.98 4.76 -26.60
C ARG A 16 5.68 4.71 -25.24
N ARG A 17 5.57 5.78 -24.46
CA ARG A 17 6.18 5.87 -23.13
C ARG A 17 5.64 4.82 -22.16
N LEU A 18 4.34 4.53 -22.20
CA LEU A 18 3.74 3.47 -21.38
C LEU A 18 4.25 2.07 -21.80
N LYS A 19 4.47 1.82 -23.10
CA LYS A 19 5.07 0.56 -23.57
C LYS A 19 6.51 0.39 -23.08
N GLU A 20 7.31 1.44 -23.20
CA GLU A 20 8.69 1.45 -22.70
C GLU A 20 8.72 1.15 -21.20
N ARG A 21 7.88 1.85 -20.43
CA ARG A 21 7.76 1.62 -18.99
C ARG A 21 7.32 0.20 -18.63
N ALA A 22 6.32 -0.34 -19.32
CA ALA A 22 5.87 -1.71 -19.09
C ALA A 22 6.98 -2.75 -19.38
N LYS A 23 7.80 -2.48 -20.41
CA LYS A 23 8.96 -3.31 -20.75
C LYS A 23 10.03 -3.26 -19.67
N GLU A 24 10.37 -2.09 -19.15
CA GLU A 24 11.30 -1.92 -18.03
C GLU A 24 10.85 -2.71 -16.78
N GLU A 25 9.54 -2.72 -16.51
CA GLU A 25 8.95 -3.46 -15.38
C GLU A 25 8.73 -4.95 -15.67
N GLY A 26 9.00 -5.43 -16.89
CA GLY A 26 8.78 -6.84 -17.27
C GLY A 26 7.31 -7.26 -17.29
N ILE A 27 6.37 -6.32 -17.48
CA ILE A 27 4.92 -6.58 -17.51
C ILE A 27 4.29 -6.17 -18.83
N SER A 28 3.06 -6.62 -19.09
CA SER A 28 2.31 -6.17 -20.26
C SER A 28 1.80 -4.74 -20.09
N LEU A 29 1.66 -3.99 -21.19
CA LEU A 29 1.03 -2.66 -21.19
C LEU A 29 -0.35 -2.68 -20.51
N ALA A 30 -1.15 -3.71 -20.77
CA ALA A 30 -2.47 -3.85 -20.18
C ALA A 30 -2.41 -4.06 -18.66
N GLU A 31 -1.35 -4.71 -18.15
CA GLU A 31 -1.13 -4.85 -16.71
C GLU A 31 -0.73 -3.53 -16.06
N LEU A 32 0.18 -2.79 -16.68
CA LEU A 32 0.57 -1.46 -16.23
C LEU A 32 -0.66 -0.53 -16.12
N ILE A 33 -1.50 -0.48 -17.16
CA ILE A 33 -2.72 0.34 -17.17
C ILE A 33 -3.69 -0.11 -16.06
N ARG A 34 -3.87 -1.42 -15.83
CA ARG A 34 -4.72 -1.93 -14.76
C ARG A 34 -4.21 -1.54 -13.37
N ARG A 35 -2.89 -1.60 -13.13
CA ARG A 35 -2.27 -1.17 -11.88
C ARG A 35 -2.50 0.32 -11.64
N MET A 36 -2.19 1.15 -12.64
CA MET A 36 -2.43 2.59 -12.56
C MET A 36 -3.90 2.92 -12.29
N ALA A 37 -4.84 2.26 -12.97
CA ALA A 37 -6.27 2.46 -12.73
C ALA A 37 -6.67 2.06 -11.30
N LYS A 38 -6.18 0.92 -10.81
CA LYS A 38 -6.44 0.47 -9.43
C LYS A 38 -5.85 1.44 -8.40
N ASP A 39 -4.62 1.91 -8.62
CA ASP A 39 -3.94 2.82 -7.70
C ASP A 39 -4.55 4.22 -7.73
N TYR A 40 -5.01 4.69 -8.90
CA TYR A 40 -5.78 5.92 -9.02
C TYR A 40 -7.08 5.83 -8.20
N LEU A 41 -7.80 4.71 -8.28
CA LEU A 41 -9.02 4.48 -7.50
C LEU A 41 -8.74 4.23 -6.01
N ARG A 42 -7.56 3.70 -5.65
CA ARG A 42 -7.13 3.53 -4.25
C ARG A 42 -6.80 4.85 -3.57
N LYS A 43 -6.47 5.90 -4.32
CA LYS A 43 -6.21 7.23 -3.74
C LYS A 43 -7.47 7.85 -3.10
N GLU A 44 -8.65 7.25 -3.30
CA GLU A 44 -9.85 7.50 -2.51
C GLU A 44 -9.91 6.62 -1.25
N ALA A 45 -8.76 6.38 -0.58
CA ALA A 45 -8.79 5.82 0.78
C ALA A 45 -9.55 6.81 1.65
N SER A 46 -10.78 6.44 1.99
CA SER A 46 -11.62 7.26 2.83
C SER A 46 -10.99 7.30 4.24
N PRO A 47 -11.25 8.36 5.03
CA PRO A 47 -10.88 8.35 6.45
C PRO A 47 -11.33 7.09 7.19
N LYS A 48 -12.38 6.41 6.73
CA LYS A 48 -12.86 5.13 7.27
C LYS A 48 -11.91 3.96 7.03
N ASP A 49 -11.17 3.96 5.93
CA ASP A 49 -10.20 2.89 5.63
C ASP A 49 -9.02 2.95 6.59
N PHE A 50 -8.65 4.13 7.07
CA PHE A 50 -7.65 4.31 8.13
C PHE A 50 -8.19 3.95 9.52
N LEU A 51 -9.49 4.03 9.76
CA LEU A 51 -10.07 3.59 11.03
C LEU A 51 -10.06 2.06 11.17
N ALA A 52 -9.92 1.30 10.08
CA ALA A 52 -9.84 -0.16 10.13
C ALA A 52 -8.59 -0.68 10.87
N ILE A 53 -7.55 0.15 11.07
CA ILE A 53 -6.37 -0.22 11.85
C ILE A 53 -6.52 0.05 13.36
N VAL A 54 -7.53 0.83 13.76
CA VAL A 54 -7.79 1.13 15.17
C VAL A 54 -8.38 -0.10 15.85
N GLY A 55 -7.73 -0.56 16.93
CA GLY A 55 -8.17 -1.72 17.70
C GLY A 55 -7.69 -3.08 17.17
N LEU A 56 -6.78 -3.12 16.19
CA LEU A 56 -6.17 -4.38 15.71
C LEU A 56 -5.30 -5.08 16.77
N GLY A 57 -4.78 -4.33 17.74
CA GLY A 57 -3.95 -4.84 18.83
C GLY A 57 -4.57 -4.48 20.17
N GLN A 58 -4.44 -5.40 21.14
CA GLN A 58 -4.87 -5.19 22.52
C GLN A 58 -3.72 -5.57 23.46
N SER A 59 -3.08 -4.56 24.05
CA SER A 59 -2.00 -4.74 25.03
C SER A 59 -2.48 -4.70 26.49
N GLY A 60 -3.72 -4.25 26.72
CA GLY A 60 -4.26 -3.97 28.06
C GLY A 60 -3.70 -2.70 28.72
N LYS A 61 -2.82 -1.97 28.03
CA LYS A 61 -2.15 -0.75 28.52
C LYS A 61 -2.75 0.49 27.86
N THR A 62 -2.89 1.58 28.62
CA THR A 62 -3.54 2.82 28.17
C THR A 62 -2.56 3.91 27.76
N ASP A 63 -1.26 3.75 28.05
CA ASP A 63 -0.19 4.75 27.89
C ASP A 63 0.88 4.31 26.87
N VAL A 64 0.60 3.28 26.06
CA VAL A 64 1.56 2.73 25.08
C VAL A 64 2.02 3.77 24.07
N SER A 65 1.15 4.70 23.66
CA SER A 65 1.54 5.77 22.74
C SER A 65 2.56 6.73 23.34
N GLU A 66 2.45 7.01 24.64
CA GLU A 66 3.31 7.97 25.34
C GLU A 66 4.63 7.33 25.80
N LYS A 67 4.58 6.06 26.21
CA LYS A 67 5.71 5.32 26.80
C LYS A 67 6.25 4.21 25.92
N HIS A 68 6.08 4.32 24.60
CA HIS A 68 6.50 3.29 23.66
C HIS A 68 7.99 2.96 23.81
N ASP A 69 8.85 3.97 23.97
CA ASP A 69 10.29 3.79 24.15
C ASP A 69 10.63 3.08 25.47
N ASP A 70 9.96 3.41 26.58
CA ASP A 70 10.17 2.75 27.87
C ASP A 70 9.81 1.26 27.79
N TYR A 71 8.72 0.93 27.10
CA TYR A 71 8.33 -0.47 26.89
C TYR A 71 9.31 -1.23 26.02
N LEU A 72 9.85 -0.60 24.96
CA LEU A 72 10.89 -1.19 24.14
C LEU A 72 12.18 -1.40 24.95
N ALA A 73 12.59 -0.41 25.74
CA ALA A 73 13.78 -0.48 26.59
C ALA A 73 13.67 -1.60 27.63
N GLN A 74 12.52 -1.75 28.29
CA GLN A 74 12.27 -2.83 29.26
C GLN A 74 12.42 -4.22 28.62
N VAL A 75 11.80 -4.44 27.46
CA VAL A 75 11.88 -5.75 26.77
C VAL A 75 13.32 -6.04 26.34
N LEU A 76 14.01 -5.06 25.77
CA LEU A 76 15.40 -5.22 25.33
C LEU A 76 16.36 -5.43 26.52
N SER A 77 16.12 -4.80 27.66
CA SER A 77 16.92 -5.07 28.87
C SER A 77 16.67 -6.46 29.44
N ASP A 78 15.41 -6.94 29.40
CA ASP A 78 15.05 -8.27 29.89
C ASP A 78 15.58 -9.38 28.99
N GLU A 79 15.64 -9.17 27.67
CA GLU A 79 16.23 -10.11 26.70
C GLU A 79 17.76 -10.20 26.81
N ASN A 80 18.44 -9.09 27.13
CA ASN A 80 19.89 -9.09 27.36
C ASN A 80 20.30 -9.68 28.73
N LEU A 81 19.33 -10.01 29.59
CA LEU A 81 19.55 -10.63 30.89
C LEU A 81 19.32 -12.16 30.88
N ARG A 82 18.98 -12.74 29.72
CA ARG A 82 18.84 -14.19 29.48
C ARG A 82 20.03 -14.74 28.69
#